data_AF-A0A522T3N9-F1
#
_entry.id   AF-A0A522T3N9-F1
#
_cell.length_a   1.000
_cell.length_b   1.000
_cell.length_c   1.000
_cell.angle_alpha   90.00
_cell.angle_beta   90.00
_cell.angle_gamma   90.00
#
_symmetry.space_group_name_H-M   'P 1'
#
loop_
_entity.id
_entity.type
_entity.pdbx_description
1 polymer ?
#
loop_
_entity_poly.entity_id
_entity_poly.type
_entity_poly.pdbx_seq_one_letter_code
_entity_poly.pdbx_strand_id
1 'polypeptide(L)'
;MAIIAAERQYNSVALTWGVGSNATCEVRNAEQSVEQAVSEYIGSLSVLWIGVLDEPSPLGDRTTIERNVISLLSLPQATNQFSASSEWLGRLSSRIQIRSSGLWNIRHVGGTFDAASLDLLEKWIVQMDGTA
;
A
#
# COMPACT_ATOMS: atom_id res chain seq x y z
N MET A 1 2.65 -2.58 8.42
CA MET A 1 2.73 -1.13 8.08
C MET A 1 1.33 -0.55 8.03
N ALA A 2 1.07 0.55 8.72
CA ALA A 2 -0.16 1.33 8.55
C ALA A 2 0.26 2.76 8.25
N ILE A 3 -0.21 3.33 7.14
CA ILE A 3 0.19 4.68 6.72
C ILE A 3 -0.27 5.75 7.73
N ILE A 4 -1.32 5.52 8.53
CA ILE A 4 -1.64 6.30 9.73
C ILE A 4 -2.42 5.43 10.73
N ALA A 5 -2.18 5.70 12.02
CA ALA A 5 -3.01 5.32 13.15
C ALA A 5 -4.31 6.17 13.24
N ALA A 6 -5.46 5.52 13.29
CA ALA A 6 -6.80 6.05 13.45
C ALA A 6 -6.94 6.62 14.85
N GLU A 7 -6.39 7.82 15.06
CA GLU A 7 -6.75 8.61 16.22
C GLU A 7 -8.25 8.89 16.17
N ARG A 8 -8.91 8.86 17.34
CA ARG A 8 -10.36 9.07 17.49
C ARG A 8 -10.88 10.34 16.79
N GLN A 9 -10.01 11.32 16.57
CA GLN A 9 -10.31 12.60 15.93
C GLN A 9 -10.65 12.48 14.42
N TYR A 10 -10.31 11.36 13.78
CA TYR A 10 -10.46 11.20 12.32
C TYR A 10 -11.71 10.39 11.89
N ASN A 11 -12.55 9.96 12.83
CA ASN A 11 -13.72 9.12 12.55
C ASN A 11 -14.80 9.80 11.69
N SER A 12 -14.97 11.12 11.78
CA SER A 12 -15.97 11.84 10.99
C SER A 12 -15.56 12.04 9.53
N VAL A 13 -14.26 12.07 9.26
CA VAL A 13 -13.66 12.25 7.92
C VAL A 13 -13.70 10.96 7.11
N ALA A 14 -13.54 9.80 7.76
CA ALA A 14 -13.43 8.52 7.09
C ALA A 14 -14.69 8.09 6.29
N LEU A 15 -15.85 8.67 6.58
CA LEU A 15 -17.13 8.32 5.94
C LEU A 15 -17.27 8.90 4.52
N THR A 16 -16.50 9.94 4.16
CA THR A 16 -16.58 10.61 2.85
C THR A 16 -15.47 10.19 1.89
N TRP A 17 -14.44 9.50 2.38
CA TRP A 17 -13.28 9.13 1.57
C TRP A 17 -13.68 8.19 0.42
N GLY A 18 -13.39 8.60 -0.82
CA GLY A 18 -13.66 7.81 -2.03
C GLY A 18 -15.10 7.87 -2.53
N VAL A 19 -15.92 8.81 -2.02
CA VAL A 19 -17.27 9.09 -2.51
C VAL A 19 -17.22 10.20 -3.56
N GLY A 20 -17.42 9.84 -4.83
CA GLY A 20 -17.44 10.80 -5.94
C GLY A 20 -16.06 11.38 -6.31
N SER A 21 -16.07 12.36 -7.20
CA SER A 21 -14.84 13.00 -7.71
C SER A 21 -14.57 14.39 -7.12
N ASN A 22 -15.47 14.89 -6.27
CA ASN A 22 -15.39 16.21 -5.66
C ASN A 22 -15.95 16.17 -4.24
N ALA A 23 -15.21 16.71 -3.30
CA ALA A 23 -15.62 16.91 -1.92
C ALA A 23 -16.07 18.37 -1.69
N THR A 24 -17.06 18.57 -0.81
CA THR A 24 -17.47 19.92 -0.42
C THR A 24 -16.34 20.63 0.33
N CYS A 25 -16.47 21.95 0.53
CA CYS A 25 -15.48 22.70 1.30
C CYS A 25 -15.37 22.18 2.73
N GLU A 26 -16.51 21.86 3.34
CA GLU A 26 -16.60 21.33 4.71
C GLU A 26 -15.87 20.00 4.83
N VAL A 27 -16.07 19.10 3.87
CA VAL A 27 -15.38 17.81 3.83
C VAL A 27 -13.88 18.04 3.70
N ARG A 28 -13.43 18.81 2.71
CA ARG A 28 -11.99 19.09 2.49
C ARG A 28 -11.31 19.68 3.73
N ASN A 29 -11.95 20.64 4.39
CA ASN A 29 -11.41 21.23 5.63
C ASN A 29 -11.33 20.21 6.77
N ALA A 30 -12.25 19.25 6.82
CA ALA A 30 -12.19 18.16 7.79
C ALA A 30 -11.06 17.17 7.45
N GLU A 31 -10.84 16.82 6.18
CA GLU A 31 -9.81 15.84 5.78
C GLU A 31 -8.38 16.39 5.87
N GLN A 32 -8.20 17.72 5.79
CA GLN A 32 -6.89 18.38 5.73
C GLN A 32 -5.88 17.89 6.78
N SER A 33 -6.31 17.75 8.05
CA SER A 33 -5.42 17.29 9.13
C SER A 33 -4.92 15.86 8.93
N VAL A 34 -5.77 14.97 8.38
CA VAL A 34 -5.41 13.59 8.04
C VAL A 34 -4.48 13.58 6.84
N GLU A 35 -4.80 14.35 5.79
CA GLU A 35 -3.97 14.43 4.58
C GLU A 35 -2.55 14.93 4.90
N GLN A 36 -2.44 15.92 5.80
CA GLN A 36 -1.15 16.42 6.27
C GLN A 36 -0.37 15.33 7.01
N ALA A 37 -1.00 14.66 7.97
CA ALA A 37 -0.35 13.56 8.69
C ALA A 37 0.08 12.42 7.73
N VAL A 38 -0.69 12.17 6.66
CA VAL A 38 -0.39 11.09 5.70
C VAL A 38 0.84 11.49 4.90
N SER A 39 0.87 12.76 4.50
CA SER A 39 1.99 13.36 3.77
C SER A 39 3.26 13.38 4.61
N GLU A 40 3.17 13.72 5.89
CA GLU A 40 4.30 13.70 6.82
C GLU A 40 4.84 12.27 7.01
N TYR A 41 3.95 11.30 7.20
CA TYR A 41 4.34 9.89 7.32
C TYR A 41 5.01 9.39 6.04
N ILE A 42 4.37 9.53 4.87
CA ILE A 42 4.92 9.08 3.58
C ILE A 42 6.24 9.81 3.27
N GLY A 43 6.30 11.11 3.56
CA GLY A 43 7.50 11.92 3.36
C GLY A 43 8.68 11.52 4.26
N SER A 44 8.42 10.85 5.39
CA SER A 44 9.46 10.29 6.25
C SER A 44 10.02 8.94 5.76
N LEU A 45 9.33 8.28 4.82
CA LEU A 45 9.76 6.99 4.30
C LEU A 45 10.86 7.15 3.25
N SER A 46 11.78 6.20 3.23
CA SER A 46 12.74 6.06 2.13
C SER A 46 12.07 5.40 0.93
N VAL A 47 12.35 5.92 -0.27
CA VAL A 47 11.85 5.35 -1.52
C VAL A 47 13.01 4.65 -2.22
N LEU A 48 12.86 3.34 -2.45
CA LEU A 48 13.71 2.59 -3.36
C LEU A 48 13.09 2.63 -4.75
N TRP A 49 13.80 3.22 -5.71
CA TRP A 49 13.46 3.14 -7.12
C TRP A 49 14.18 1.93 -7.73
N ILE A 50 13.51 1.16 -8.60
CA ILE A 50 14.12 -0.01 -9.26
C ILE A 50 13.79 0.06 -10.74
N GLY A 51 14.84 0.11 -11.58
CA GLY A 51 14.71 0.11 -13.03
C GLY A 51 14.51 -1.31 -13.58
N VAL A 52 13.27 -1.79 -13.59
CA VAL A 52 12.92 -3.06 -14.26
C VAL A 52 12.69 -2.78 -15.75
N LEU A 53 13.68 -3.11 -16.58
CA LEU A 53 13.73 -2.76 -18.00
C LEU A 53 13.22 -3.89 -18.91
N ASP A 54 12.25 -4.68 -18.44
CA ASP A 54 11.61 -5.72 -19.22
C ASP A 54 10.51 -5.18 -20.15
N GLU A 55 10.17 -5.95 -21.18
CA GLU A 55 9.07 -5.59 -22.08
C GLU A 55 7.72 -5.61 -21.33
N PRO A 56 6.87 -4.57 -21.47
CA PRO A 56 5.58 -4.51 -20.79
C PRO A 56 4.69 -5.72 -21.13
N SER A 57 4.47 -6.59 -20.14
CA SER A 57 3.69 -7.81 -20.30
C SER A 57 2.98 -8.22 -19.00
N PRO A 58 1.79 -8.86 -19.07
CA PRO A 58 1.16 -9.49 -17.91
C PRO A 58 2.01 -10.57 -17.25
N LEU A 59 2.99 -11.11 -17.99
CA LEU A 59 3.94 -12.12 -17.53
C LEU A 59 5.36 -11.55 -17.37
N GLY A 60 5.52 -10.23 -17.49
CA GLY A 60 6.80 -9.55 -17.32
C GLY A 60 7.31 -9.60 -15.88
N ASP A 61 8.59 -9.30 -15.72
CA ASP A 61 9.29 -9.24 -14.44
C ASP A 61 8.65 -8.18 -13.54
N ARG A 62 8.35 -6.99 -14.08
CA ARG A 62 7.71 -5.91 -13.32
C ARG A 62 6.36 -6.36 -12.74
N THR A 63 5.52 -6.96 -13.58
CA THR A 63 4.20 -7.46 -13.16
C THR A 63 4.33 -8.59 -12.13
N THR A 64 5.32 -9.47 -12.31
CA THR A 64 5.60 -10.58 -11.40
C THR A 64 6.07 -10.10 -10.04
N ILE A 65 6.94 -9.10 -9.99
CA ILE A 65 7.40 -8.47 -8.74
C ILE A 65 6.22 -7.79 -8.05
N GLU A 66 5.49 -6.92 -8.76
CA GLU A 66 4.37 -6.15 -8.20
C GLU A 66 3.33 -7.06 -7.54
N ARG A 67 2.83 -8.06 -8.28
CA ARG A 67 1.78 -8.96 -7.76
C ARG A 67 2.26 -9.74 -6.53
N ASN A 68 3.50 -10.22 -6.54
CA ASN A 68 4.01 -11.07 -5.46
C ASN A 68 4.32 -10.26 -4.19
N VAL A 69 4.88 -9.06 -4.34
CA VAL A 69 5.11 -8.16 -3.19
C VAL A 69 3.78 -7.78 -2.54
N ILE A 70 2.73 -7.48 -3.33
CA ILE A 70 1.40 -7.23 -2.79
C ILE A 70 0.83 -8.49 -2.11
N SER A 71 0.93 -9.67 -2.73
CA SER A 71 0.49 -10.93 -2.13
C SER A 71 1.17 -11.17 -0.78
N LEU A 72 2.50 -10.98 -0.72
CA LEU A 72 3.31 -11.13 0.50
C LEU A 72 2.86 -10.18 1.62
N LEU A 73 2.66 -8.90 1.29
CA LEU A 73 2.25 -7.88 2.27
C LEU A 73 0.79 -8.01 2.70
N SER A 74 -0.04 -8.67 1.89
CA SER A 74 -1.47 -8.87 2.16
C SER A 74 -1.82 -10.24 2.74
N LEU A 75 -0.81 -11.02 3.17
CA LEU A 75 -1.01 -12.31 3.81
C LEU A 75 -1.92 -12.18 5.05
N PRO A 76 -2.68 -13.23 5.41
CA PRO A 76 -3.53 -13.22 6.60
C PRO A 76 -2.75 -12.91 7.87
N GLN A 77 -3.37 -12.20 8.84
CA GLN A 77 -2.69 -11.79 10.08
C GLN A 77 -2.00 -12.93 10.84
N ALA A 78 -2.58 -14.14 10.81
CA ALA A 78 -2.00 -15.31 11.47
C ALA A 78 -0.62 -15.71 10.93
N THR A 79 -0.30 -15.33 9.68
CA THR A 79 0.96 -15.65 9.01
C THR A 79 1.76 -14.40 8.62
N ASN A 80 1.21 -13.21 8.81
CA ASN A 80 1.77 -11.95 8.33
C ASN A 80 2.38 -11.12 9.46
N GLN A 81 3.70 -11.20 9.57
CA GLN A 81 4.49 -10.34 10.48
C GLN A 81 4.41 -8.84 10.12
N PHE A 82 3.97 -8.50 8.92
CA PHE A 82 3.83 -7.12 8.43
C PHE A 82 2.42 -6.56 8.61
N SER A 83 1.60 -7.22 9.44
CA SER A 83 0.21 -6.84 9.74
C SER A 83 0.07 -5.32 9.98
N ALA A 84 -1.04 -4.78 9.46
CA ALA A 84 -1.41 -3.40 9.73
C ALA A 84 -1.59 -3.16 11.23
N SER A 85 -1.22 -1.95 11.67
CA SER A 85 -1.46 -1.51 13.06
C SER A 85 -2.92 -1.74 13.48
N SER A 86 -3.15 -1.93 14.78
CA SER A 86 -4.50 -1.87 15.37
C SER A 86 -5.22 -0.59 14.99
N GLU A 87 -4.46 0.48 14.76
CA GLU A 87 -4.96 1.80 14.40
C GLU A 87 -5.01 2.01 12.88
N TRP A 88 -4.86 1.01 12.03
CA TRP A 88 -4.97 1.22 10.58
C TRP A 88 -6.29 1.91 10.14
N LEU A 89 -6.19 3.12 9.55
CA LEU A 89 -7.37 3.87 9.05
C LEU A 89 -8.23 3.08 8.07
N GLY A 90 -7.63 2.21 7.26
CA GLY A 90 -8.39 1.39 6.31
C GLY A 90 -9.37 0.42 6.98
N ARG A 91 -9.35 0.23 8.30
CA ARG A 91 -10.41 -0.47 9.06
C ARG A 91 -11.78 0.17 8.92
N LEU A 92 -11.83 1.47 8.64
CA LEU A 92 -13.07 2.23 8.40
C LEU A 92 -13.56 2.11 6.94
N SER A 93 -12.76 1.52 6.04
CA SER A 93 -13.14 1.33 4.65
C SER A 93 -14.35 0.39 4.54
N SER A 94 -15.26 0.69 3.61
CA SER A 94 -16.36 -0.20 3.24
C SER A 94 -15.88 -1.50 2.59
N ARG A 95 -14.68 -1.52 2.00
CA ARG A 95 -14.11 -2.69 1.31
C ARG A 95 -13.38 -3.62 2.26
N ILE A 96 -13.83 -4.88 2.32
CA ILE A 96 -13.23 -5.90 3.19
C ILE A 96 -11.76 -6.15 2.87
N GLN A 97 -11.37 -6.10 1.59
CA GLN A 97 -9.99 -6.33 1.16
C GLN A 97 -9.02 -5.33 1.79
N ILE A 98 -9.43 -4.06 1.92
CA ILE A 98 -8.63 -3.00 2.55
C ILE A 98 -8.52 -3.21 4.06
N ARG A 99 -9.62 -3.61 4.70
CA ARG A 99 -9.65 -3.89 6.14
C ARG A 99 -8.77 -5.08 6.51
N SER A 100 -8.82 -6.15 5.72
CA SER A 100 -8.15 -7.42 6.03
C SER A 100 -6.68 -7.43 5.67
N SER A 101 -6.30 -6.78 4.57
CA SER A 101 -4.91 -6.79 4.07
C SER A 101 -4.01 -5.77 4.76
N GLY A 102 -4.58 -4.69 5.31
CA GLY A 102 -3.77 -3.56 5.77
C GLY A 102 -3.19 -2.70 4.65
N LEU A 103 -3.67 -2.88 3.41
CA LEU A 103 -3.26 -2.13 2.24
C LEU A 103 -4.44 -1.33 1.68
N TRP A 104 -4.18 -0.11 1.19
CA TRP A 104 -5.16 0.63 0.39
C TRP A 104 -5.37 0.02 -1.00
N ASN A 105 -4.35 -0.67 -1.52
CA ASN A 105 -4.47 -1.42 -2.77
C ASN A 105 -5.36 -2.66 -2.60
N ILE A 106 -6.20 -2.93 -3.58
CA ILE A 106 -7.07 -4.12 -3.63
C ILE A 106 -6.65 -5.14 -4.68
N ARG A 107 -5.86 -4.73 -5.68
CA ARG A 107 -5.44 -5.62 -6.75
C ARG A 107 -4.37 -6.56 -6.23
N HIS A 108 -4.46 -7.85 -6.54
CA HIS A 108 -3.53 -8.89 -6.07
C HIS A 108 -3.52 -9.14 -4.55
N VAL A 109 -4.41 -8.50 -3.78
CA VAL A 109 -4.62 -8.83 -2.36
C VAL A 109 -5.09 -10.27 -2.22
N GLY A 110 -4.45 -11.03 -1.33
CA GLY A 110 -4.77 -12.44 -1.11
C GLY A 110 -4.39 -13.35 -2.28
N GLY A 111 -3.55 -12.87 -3.20
CA GLY A 111 -2.95 -13.69 -4.23
C GLY A 111 -1.96 -14.71 -3.66
N THR A 112 -1.51 -15.64 -4.51
CA THR A 112 -0.43 -16.55 -4.16
C THR A 112 0.90 -15.81 -4.18
N PHE A 113 1.74 -16.06 -3.19
CA PHE A 113 3.11 -15.59 -3.14
C PHE A 113 4.06 -16.70 -3.55
N ASP A 114 4.91 -16.42 -4.54
CA ASP A 114 6.01 -17.27 -4.99
C ASP A 114 7.33 -16.69 -4.47
N ALA A 115 8.04 -17.46 -3.64
CA ALA A 115 9.30 -17.03 -3.03
C ALA A 115 10.38 -16.70 -4.08
N ALA A 116 10.35 -17.34 -5.26
CA ALA A 116 11.30 -17.06 -6.35
C ALA A 116 11.17 -15.62 -6.89
N SER A 117 10.05 -14.94 -6.63
CA SER A 117 9.89 -13.53 -6.99
C SER A 117 10.79 -12.58 -6.19
N LEU A 118 11.27 -13.00 -5.00
CA LEU A 118 12.22 -12.21 -4.23
C LEU A 118 13.62 -12.29 -4.84
N ASP A 119 14.02 -13.46 -5.35
CA ASP A 119 15.27 -13.61 -6.11
C ASP A 119 15.24 -12.75 -7.37
N LEU A 120 14.08 -12.67 -8.02
CA LEU A 120 13.87 -11.80 -9.18
C LEU A 120 13.98 -10.32 -8.80
N LEU A 121 13.40 -9.90 -7.68
CA LEU A 121 13.53 -8.54 -7.17
C LEU A 121 14.99 -8.20 -6.85
N GLU A 122 15.70 -9.10 -6.16
CA GLU A 122 17.12 -8.93 -5.80
C GLU A 122 17.98 -8.77 -7.06
N LYS A 123 17.76 -9.58 -8.09
CA LYS A 123 18.44 -9.46 -9.38
C LYS A 123 18.35 -8.04 -9.93
N TRP A 124 17.16 -7.43 -9.93
CA TRP A 124 16.96 -6.07 -10.46
C TRP A 124 17.56 -4.99 -9.56
N ILE A 125 17.60 -5.18 -8.25
CA ILE A 125 18.30 -4.29 -7.31
C ILE A 125 19.81 -4.29 -7.62
N VAL A 126 20.42 -5.47 -7.69
CA VAL A 126 21.86 -5.62 -7.96
C VAL A 126 22.25 -5.05 -9.34
N GLN A 127 21.41 -5.28 -10.35
CA GLN A 127 21.64 -4.71 -11.68
C GLN A 127 21.62 -3.19 -11.68
N MET A 128 20.74 -2.57 -10.91
CA MET A 128 20.69 -1.11 -10.78
C MET A 128 21.95 -0.57 -10.10
N ASP A 129 22.38 -1.18 -8.99
CA ASP A 129 23.58 -0.73 -8.26
C ASP A 129 24.88 -0.91 -9.07
N GLY A 130 24.94 -1.94 -9.94
CA GLY A 130 26.07 -2.14 -10.87
C GLY A 130 26.10 -1.18 -12.06
N THR A 131 25.07 -0.34 -12.23
CA THR A 131 24.99 0.69 -13.28
C THR A 131 25.15 2.12 -12.76
N ALA A 132 25.41 2.30 -11.46
CA ALA A 132 25.62 3.58 -10.79
C ALA A 132 27.07 4.06 -10.84
#